data_AF-A0A1X0P973-F1
#
_entry.id   AF-A0A1X0P973-F1
#
_cell.length_a   1.000
_cell.length_b   1.000
_cell.length_c   1.000
_cell.angle_alpha   90.00
_cell.angle_beta   90.00
_cell.angle_gamma   90.00
#
_symmetry.space_group_name_H-M   'P 1'
#
loop_
_entity.id
_entity.type
_entity.pdbx_description
1 polymer ?
#
loop_
_entity_poly.entity_id
_entity_poly.type
_entity_poly.pdbx_seq_one_letter_code
_entity_poly.pdbx_strand_id
1 'polypeptide(L)'
;MFACSRRHFSAAPLLWFGRRGVCAVPHPSKRHRGGEDAYFVHANGIGVADGVGGYARSGVDPAVFTRNVMRFTLRALQEDADHGRITALEALNSGFKEAQRQQQPGGCPVALVTLVDGRFASVLNLGDCGIMCLRSSKLFVATEAQQHYFNCPYQLPEDPPSAGDRMTLEVSEGDVFMCASDGLLDNVDASDIVQHLGDVQRDGCQRVAEVLAETACKNGADKNFLSPFAKHARSVGYRYTGGKQDDVTVVVAQLTRLDVEPNPCPSLITELLKIPNE
;
A
#
# COMPACT_ATOMS: atom_id res chain seq x y z
N MET A 1 22.93 50.15 18.55
CA MET A 1 22.23 49.61 17.35
C MET A 1 22.41 48.11 17.35
N PHE A 2 21.41 47.36 17.82
CA PHE A 2 21.42 45.90 17.74
C PHE A 2 20.84 45.49 16.39
N ALA A 3 21.66 44.92 15.51
CA ALA A 3 21.22 44.37 14.25
C ALA A 3 20.45 43.07 14.51
N CYS A 4 19.13 43.12 14.31
CA CYS A 4 18.27 41.93 14.31
C CYS A 4 18.58 41.12 13.05
N SER A 5 19.35 40.04 13.21
CA SER A 5 19.56 39.03 12.18
C SER A 5 18.22 38.38 11.83
N ARG A 6 17.63 38.79 10.71
CA ARG A 6 16.50 38.07 10.08
C ARG A 6 16.99 36.67 9.69
N ARG A 7 16.72 35.70 10.57
CA ARG A 7 16.77 34.28 10.20
C ARG A 7 15.79 34.12 9.04
N HIS A 8 16.32 33.88 7.85
CA HIS A 8 15.53 33.45 6.72
C HIS A 8 15.01 32.06 7.09
N PHE A 9 13.76 31.99 7.55
CA PHE A 9 13.01 30.73 7.51
C PHE A 9 12.80 30.42 6.03
N SER A 10 13.71 29.65 5.44
CA SER A 10 13.42 28.99 4.18
C SER A 10 12.15 28.18 4.41
N ALA A 11 11.09 28.44 3.65
CA ALA A 11 9.94 27.55 3.65
C ALA A 11 10.44 26.13 3.34
N ALA A 12 9.98 25.14 4.09
CA ALA A 12 10.32 23.74 3.80
C ALA A 12 9.92 23.41 2.36
N PRO A 13 10.74 22.68 1.60
CA PRO A 13 10.41 22.34 0.23
C PRO A 13 9.14 21.48 0.20
N LEU A 14 8.27 21.75 -0.76
CA LEU A 14 7.12 20.89 -1.04
C LEU A 14 7.61 19.56 -1.63
N LEU A 15 6.96 18.47 -1.22
CA LEU A 15 7.37 17.10 -1.55
C LEU A 15 6.29 16.36 -2.33
N TRP A 16 6.75 15.37 -3.11
CA TRP A 16 5.91 14.35 -3.76
C TRP A 16 6.60 12.99 -3.74
N PHE A 17 5.86 11.93 -4.07
CA PHE A 17 6.42 10.59 -4.32
C PHE A 17 7.17 10.56 -5.66
N GLY A 18 8.39 11.12 -5.70
CA GLY A 18 9.18 11.26 -6.94
C GLY A 18 10.03 10.06 -7.33
N ARG A 19 10.27 9.11 -6.40
CA ARG A 19 10.93 7.83 -6.70
C ARG A 19 10.03 6.69 -6.29
N ARG A 20 9.60 5.86 -7.22
CA ARG A 20 8.53 4.86 -7.03
C ARG A 20 8.91 3.54 -7.67
N GLY A 21 8.48 2.46 -7.05
CA GLY A 21 8.70 1.10 -7.53
C GLY A 21 7.56 0.20 -7.09
N VAL A 22 7.19 -0.74 -7.94
CA VAL A 22 6.08 -1.65 -7.70
C VAL A 22 6.44 -3.06 -8.11
N CYS A 23 5.96 -4.03 -7.34
CA CYS A 23 5.95 -5.43 -7.73
C CYS A 23 4.61 -6.04 -7.32
N ALA A 24 3.98 -6.77 -8.25
CA ALA A 24 2.77 -7.52 -8.00
C ALA A 24 2.95 -8.93 -8.56
N VAL A 25 2.83 -9.94 -7.70
CA VAL A 25 2.97 -11.35 -8.06
C VAL A 25 1.70 -12.07 -7.63
N PRO A 26 0.82 -12.41 -8.58
CA PRO A 26 -0.37 -13.17 -8.26
C PRO A 26 -0.04 -14.56 -7.70
N HIS A 27 -0.90 -15.05 -6.81
CA HIS A 27 -0.95 -16.43 -6.38
C HIS A 27 -0.92 -17.37 -7.61
N PRO A 28 -0.15 -18.47 -7.61
CA PRO A 28 0.02 -19.30 -8.80
C PRO A 28 -1.28 -19.82 -9.41
N SER A 29 -2.30 -20.15 -8.60
CA SER A 29 -3.61 -20.58 -9.10
C SER A 29 -4.43 -19.44 -9.73
N LYS A 30 -4.17 -18.18 -9.36
CA LYS A 30 -4.88 -16.98 -9.81
C LYS A 30 -4.13 -16.22 -10.92
N ARG A 31 -2.92 -16.66 -11.29
CA ARG A 31 -2.03 -15.96 -12.24
C ARG A 31 -2.66 -15.67 -13.60
N HIS A 32 -3.48 -16.57 -14.11
CA HIS A 32 -4.13 -16.42 -15.41
C HIS A 32 -5.11 -15.24 -15.49
N ARG A 33 -5.60 -14.75 -14.34
CA ARG A 33 -6.49 -13.58 -14.22
C ARG A 33 -5.84 -12.38 -13.53
N GLY A 34 -4.54 -12.47 -13.20
CA GLY A 34 -3.78 -11.38 -12.59
C GLY A 34 -3.98 -11.20 -11.09
N GLY A 35 -4.47 -12.21 -10.36
CA GLY A 35 -4.71 -12.11 -8.92
C GLY A 35 -5.91 -11.23 -8.56
N GLU A 36 -6.09 -11.01 -7.27
CA GLU A 36 -7.22 -10.31 -6.65
C GLU A 36 -6.78 -9.00 -5.97
N ASP A 37 -5.47 -8.85 -5.70
CA ASP A 37 -4.84 -7.59 -5.32
C ASP A 37 -5.03 -6.48 -6.38
N ALA A 38 -5.00 -5.24 -5.93
CA ALA A 38 -4.80 -4.07 -6.77
C ALA A 38 -3.98 -3.00 -6.03
N TYR A 39 -3.46 -2.05 -6.79
CA TYR A 39 -2.78 -0.89 -6.24
C TYR A 39 -3.05 0.34 -7.09
N PHE A 40 -2.77 1.52 -6.55
CA PHE A 40 -2.54 2.71 -7.35
C PHE A 40 -1.22 3.39 -6.97
N VAL A 41 -0.63 4.07 -7.95
CA VAL A 41 0.56 4.92 -7.79
C VAL A 41 0.33 6.27 -8.45
N HIS A 42 0.62 7.33 -7.72
CA HIS A 42 0.51 8.71 -8.14
C HIS A 42 1.62 9.56 -7.50
N ALA A 43 1.86 10.79 -7.98
CA ALA A 43 2.85 11.67 -7.35
C ALA A 43 2.41 12.13 -5.95
N ASN A 44 1.10 12.29 -5.74
CA ASN A 44 0.50 12.72 -4.48
C ASN A 44 -0.15 11.59 -3.68
N GLY A 45 0.00 10.33 -4.09
CA GLY A 45 -0.55 9.21 -3.32
C GLY A 45 -0.12 7.85 -3.82
N ILE A 46 -0.10 6.88 -2.91
CA ILE A 46 0.13 5.47 -3.19
C ILE A 46 -0.83 4.63 -2.36
N GLY A 47 -1.24 3.46 -2.84
CA GLY A 47 -2.09 2.57 -2.06
C GLY A 47 -2.15 1.16 -2.62
N VAL A 48 -2.47 0.21 -1.75
CA VAL A 48 -2.68 -1.21 -2.05
C VAL A 48 -4.02 -1.64 -1.47
N ALA A 49 -4.69 -2.53 -2.16
CA ALA A 49 -5.87 -3.23 -1.69
C ALA A 49 -5.77 -4.71 -2.03
N ASP A 50 -6.25 -5.56 -1.14
CA ASP A 50 -6.24 -7.02 -1.30
C ASP A 50 -7.67 -7.52 -1.52
N GLY A 51 -7.92 -8.23 -2.60
CA GLY A 51 -9.25 -8.76 -2.91
C GLY A 51 -9.56 -10.01 -2.12
N VAL A 52 -10.62 -9.97 -1.31
CA VAL A 52 -10.99 -11.11 -0.46
C VAL A 52 -11.49 -12.28 -1.31
N GLY A 53 -10.66 -13.32 -1.43
CA GLY A 53 -10.92 -14.50 -2.28
C GLY A 53 -12.18 -15.31 -1.95
N GLY A 54 -12.83 -15.04 -0.81
CA GLY A 54 -14.08 -15.69 -0.41
C GLY A 54 -15.22 -15.55 -1.43
N TYR A 55 -15.26 -14.44 -2.18
CA TYR A 55 -16.27 -14.16 -3.20
C TYR A 55 -16.21 -15.12 -4.40
N ALA A 56 -15.02 -15.68 -4.70
CA ALA A 56 -14.85 -16.64 -5.79
C ALA A 56 -15.70 -17.90 -5.60
N ARG A 57 -16.02 -18.28 -4.35
CA ARG A 57 -16.91 -19.41 -4.04
C ARG A 57 -18.36 -19.17 -4.47
N SER A 58 -18.75 -17.92 -4.66
CA SER A 58 -20.07 -17.50 -5.14
C SER A 58 -20.06 -17.16 -6.64
N GLY A 59 -18.99 -17.50 -7.37
CA GLY A 59 -18.86 -17.21 -8.80
C GLY A 59 -18.58 -15.74 -9.12
N VAL A 60 -18.19 -14.94 -8.14
CA VAL A 60 -17.84 -13.52 -8.30
C VAL A 60 -16.32 -13.39 -8.32
N ASP A 61 -15.77 -12.67 -9.31
CA ASP A 61 -14.36 -12.31 -9.30
C ASP A 61 -14.13 -11.07 -8.40
N PRO A 62 -13.49 -11.23 -7.22
CA PRO A 62 -13.26 -10.10 -6.32
C PRO A 62 -12.29 -9.07 -6.91
N ALA A 63 -11.45 -9.46 -7.87
CA ALA A 63 -10.46 -8.57 -8.46
C ALA A 63 -11.10 -7.34 -9.12
N VAL A 64 -12.31 -7.49 -9.70
CA VAL A 64 -13.01 -6.39 -10.39
C VAL A 64 -13.39 -5.28 -9.41
N PHE A 65 -13.91 -5.65 -8.22
CA PHE A 65 -14.22 -4.68 -7.18
C PHE A 65 -12.95 -3.99 -6.66
N THR A 66 -11.92 -4.77 -6.32
CA THR A 66 -10.65 -4.24 -5.78
C THR A 66 -9.96 -3.29 -6.76
N ARG A 67 -9.90 -3.66 -8.05
CA ARG A 67 -9.35 -2.80 -9.12
C ARG A 67 -10.16 -1.53 -9.30
N ASN A 68 -11.48 -1.60 -9.20
CA ASN A 68 -12.35 -0.43 -9.27
C ASN A 68 -12.11 0.55 -8.12
N VAL A 69 -11.98 0.06 -6.88
CA VAL A 69 -11.65 0.89 -5.72
C VAL A 69 -10.35 1.66 -5.97
N MET A 70 -9.27 0.97 -6.34
CA MET A 70 -7.97 1.63 -6.60
C MET A 70 -8.00 2.57 -7.80
N ARG A 71 -8.66 2.18 -8.91
CA ARG A 71 -8.81 3.02 -10.11
C ARG A 71 -9.55 4.32 -9.81
N PHE A 72 -10.67 4.26 -9.09
CA PHE A 72 -11.46 5.45 -8.80
C PHE A 72 -10.85 6.30 -7.68
N THR A 73 -10.11 5.70 -6.74
CA THR A 73 -9.28 6.45 -5.80
C THR A 73 -8.16 7.22 -6.51
N LEU A 74 -7.47 6.60 -7.48
CA LEU A 74 -6.49 7.29 -8.32
C LEU A 74 -7.14 8.45 -9.10
N ARG A 75 -8.33 8.23 -9.66
CA ARG A 75 -9.07 9.27 -10.36
C ARG A 75 -9.39 10.46 -9.46
N ALA A 76 -9.75 10.24 -8.20
CA ALA A 76 -10.00 11.32 -7.25
C ALA A 76 -8.73 12.17 -7.00
N LEU A 77 -7.54 11.55 -6.98
CA LEU A 77 -6.26 12.26 -6.89
C LEU A 77 -5.95 13.08 -8.16
N GLN A 78 -6.28 12.54 -9.34
CA GLN A 78 -6.08 13.23 -10.62
C GLN A 78 -7.05 14.41 -10.79
N GLU A 79 -8.28 14.29 -10.30
CA GLU A 79 -9.30 15.35 -10.33
C GLU A 79 -8.99 16.49 -9.34
N ASP A 80 -8.18 16.23 -8.30
CA ASP A 80 -7.57 17.26 -7.46
C ASP A 80 -6.50 18.08 -8.22
N ALA A 81 -6.29 17.83 -9.52
CA ALA A 81 -5.34 18.53 -10.41
C ALA A 81 -3.94 18.65 -9.80
N ASP A 82 -3.52 17.60 -9.09
CA ASP A 82 -2.24 17.50 -8.43
C ASP A 82 -1.95 18.58 -7.38
N HIS A 83 -2.98 19.30 -6.90
CA HIS A 83 -2.83 20.28 -5.83
C HIS A 83 -2.34 19.64 -4.52
N GLY A 84 -2.58 18.33 -4.34
CA GLY A 84 -2.15 17.59 -3.17
C GLY A 84 -2.91 18.07 -1.95
N ARG A 85 -4.24 18.16 -2.03
CA ARG A 85 -5.09 18.61 -0.92
C ARG A 85 -5.98 17.52 -0.36
N ILE A 86 -6.24 16.48 -1.15
CA ILE A 86 -7.12 15.39 -0.77
C ILE A 86 -6.46 14.46 0.26
N THR A 87 -7.13 14.25 1.39
CA THR A 87 -6.70 13.28 2.41
C THR A 87 -6.93 11.84 1.94
N ALA A 88 -6.25 10.87 2.57
CA ALA A 88 -6.44 9.45 2.26
C ALA A 88 -7.89 9.00 2.45
N LEU A 89 -8.56 9.52 3.49
CA LEU A 89 -9.97 9.23 3.75
C LEU A 89 -10.89 9.78 2.65
N GLU A 90 -10.66 11.01 2.19
CA GLU A 90 -11.47 11.61 1.12
C GLU A 90 -11.26 10.89 -0.22
N ALA A 91 -10.00 10.57 -0.55
CA ALA A 91 -9.66 9.84 -1.77
C ALA A 91 -10.27 8.43 -1.78
N LEU A 92 -10.20 7.70 -0.65
CA LEU A 92 -10.81 6.39 -0.53
C LEU A 92 -12.34 6.47 -0.55
N ASN A 93 -12.97 7.43 0.14
CA ASN A 93 -14.42 7.61 0.09
C ASN A 93 -14.93 7.90 -1.32
N SER A 94 -14.22 8.74 -2.08
CA SER A 94 -14.58 9.04 -3.47
C SER A 94 -14.47 7.77 -4.34
N GLY A 95 -13.34 7.06 -4.25
CA GLY A 95 -13.10 5.84 -5.01
C GLY A 95 -14.08 4.72 -4.67
N PHE A 96 -14.33 4.49 -3.38
CA PHE A 96 -15.30 3.51 -2.90
C PHE A 96 -16.72 3.82 -3.37
N LYS A 97 -17.17 5.08 -3.27
CA LYS A 97 -18.50 5.49 -3.72
C LYS A 97 -18.70 5.25 -5.22
N GLU A 98 -17.69 5.52 -6.04
CA GLU A 98 -17.74 5.24 -7.47
C GLU A 98 -17.68 3.73 -7.77
N ALA A 99 -16.86 2.97 -7.04
CA ALA A 99 -16.80 1.51 -7.17
C ALA A 99 -18.15 0.86 -6.83
N GLN A 100 -18.83 1.31 -5.78
CA GLN A 100 -20.17 0.82 -5.41
C GLN A 100 -21.23 1.09 -6.49
N ARG A 101 -21.12 2.19 -7.25
CA ARG A 101 -22.03 2.49 -8.37
C ARG A 101 -21.93 1.48 -9.51
N GLN A 102 -20.79 0.78 -9.64
CA GLN A 102 -20.63 -0.28 -10.62
C GLN A 102 -21.39 -1.56 -10.25
N GLN A 103 -21.94 -1.64 -9.03
CA GLN A 103 -22.72 -2.79 -8.53
C GLN A 103 -21.98 -4.13 -8.62
N GLN A 104 -20.64 -4.10 -8.67
CA GLN A 104 -19.80 -5.28 -8.66
C GLN A 104 -19.66 -5.78 -7.22
N PRO A 105 -20.07 -7.02 -6.89
CA PRO A 105 -19.82 -7.58 -5.58
C PRO A 105 -18.32 -7.86 -5.40
N GLY A 106 -17.85 -7.74 -4.17
CA GLY A 106 -16.46 -8.00 -3.79
C GLY A 106 -16.17 -7.36 -2.44
N GLY A 107 -14.96 -7.55 -1.96
CA GLY A 107 -14.49 -6.85 -0.77
C GLY A 107 -12.98 -6.79 -0.70
N CYS A 108 -12.46 -5.77 -0.03
CA CYS A 108 -11.02 -5.58 0.10
C CYS A 108 -10.61 -4.79 1.36
N PRO A 109 -9.60 -5.28 2.12
CA PRO A 109 -8.70 -4.44 2.90
C PRO A 109 -8.00 -3.42 2.01
N VAL A 110 -7.68 -2.24 2.56
CA VAL A 110 -7.04 -1.14 1.84
C VAL A 110 -6.06 -0.41 2.74
N ALA A 111 -4.85 -0.16 2.25
CA ALA A 111 -3.89 0.73 2.87
C ALA A 111 -3.41 1.78 1.85
N LEU A 112 -3.55 3.07 2.17
CA LEU A 112 -3.08 4.14 1.30
C LEU A 112 -2.51 5.34 2.05
N VAL A 113 -1.66 6.08 1.35
CA VAL A 113 -1.06 7.34 1.79
C VAL A 113 -1.28 8.39 0.73
N THR A 114 -1.76 9.58 1.11
CA THR A 114 -1.79 10.77 0.24
C THR A 114 -0.95 11.89 0.83
N LEU A 115 -0.43 12.78 -0.02
CA LEU A 115 0.29 13.97 0.40
C LEU A 115 -0.64 15.18 0.40
N VAL A 116 -0.67 15.88 1.53
CA VAL A 116 -1.45 17.09 1.77
C VAL A 116 -0.50 18.29 1.90
N ASP A 117 -0.73 19.30 1.08
CA ASP A 117 0.06 20.52 0.93
C ASP A 117 1.56 20.26 0.74
N GLY A 118 1.93 19.13 0.14
CA GLY A 118 3.32 18.68 -0.04
C GLY A 118 4.14 18.59 1.26
N ARG A 119 3.47 18.55 2.43
CA ARG A 119 4.10 18.67 3.77
C ARG A 119 3.64 17.60 4.74
N PHE A 120 2.44 17.06 4.53
CA PHE A 120 1.86 16.05 5.40
C PHE A 120 1.52 14.79 4.63
N ALA A 121 1.84 13.62 5.16
CA ALA A 121 1.27 12.36 4.70
C ALA A 121 0.00 12.06 5.50
N SER A 122 -1.14 12.00 4.81
CA SER A 122 -2.38 11.43 5.33
C SER A 122 -2.37 9.93 5.06
N VAL A 123 -2.35 9.15 6.12
CA VAL A 123 -2.26 7.68 6.08
C VAL A 123 -3.60 7.11 6.51
N LEU A 124 -4.08 6.09 5.80
CA LEU A 124 -5.27 5.32 6.15
C LEU A 124 -5.00 3.83 5.97
N ASN A 125 -5.28 3.04 7.00
CA ASN A 125 -5.29 1.58 6.94
C ASN A 125 -6.66 1.04 7.35
N LEU A 126 -7.31 0.28 6.47
CA LEU A 126 -8.54 -0.46 6.71
C LEU A 126 -8.26 -1.94 6.46
N GLY A 127 -8.18 -2.75 7.51
CA GLY A 127 -7.88 -4.18 7.39
C GLY A 127 -6.40 -4.53 7.59
N ASP A 128 -5.93 -5.56 6.90
CA ASP A 128 -4.60 -6.19 7.09
C ASP A 128 -3.64 -6.06 5.91
N CYS A 129 -3.95 -5.17 4.95
CA CYS A 129 -2.90 -4.45 4.25
C CYS A 129 -2.06 -3.63 5.26
N GLY A 130 -0.92 -3.08 4.83
CA GLY A 130 -0.09 -2.33 5.76
C GLY A 130 0.81 -1.29 5.12
N ILE A 131 1.17 -0.31 5.96
CA ILE A 131 2.04 0.81 5.61
C ILE A 131 3.23 0.84 6.55
N MET A 132 4.43 1.00 5.99
CA MET A 132 5.64 1.31 6.75
C MET A 132 6.29 2.57 6.19
N CYS A 133 6.78 3.44 7.06
CA CYS A 133 7.56 4.62 6.71
C CYS A 133 8.92 4.54 7.40
N LEU A 134 10.00 4.71 6.63
CA LEU A 134 11.36 4.89 7.13
C LEU A 134 11.78 6.35 6.99
N ARG A 135 12.38 6.88 8.06
CA ARG A 135 13.06 8.18 8.06
C ARG A 135 14.52 7.99 8.43
N SER A 136 15.42 8.46 7.58
CA SER A 136 16.87 8.28 7.77
C SER A 136 17.24 6.82 8.08
N SER A 137 16.66 5.89 7.30
CA SER A 137 16.88 4.44 7.39
C SER A 137 16.43 3.79 8.72
N LYS A 138 15.58 4.47 9.49
CA LYS A 138 14.97 3.94 10.72
C LYS A 138 13.46 3.88 10.55
N LEU A 139 12.83 2.86 11.13
CA LEU A 139 11.38 2.77 11.17
C LEU A 139 10.82 4.01 11.90
N PHE A 140 10.01 4.78 11.19
CA PHE A 140 9.33 5.96 11.70
C PHE A 140 7.89 5.64 12.07
N VAL A 141 7.19 4.90 11.20
CA VAL A 141 5.80 4.48 11.39
C VAL A 141 5.59 3.10 10.79
N ALA A 142 4.77 2.28 11.44
CA ALA A 142 4.13 1.10 10.87
C ALA A 142 2.66 1.07 11.30
N THR A 143 1.76 0.67 10.41
CA THR A 143 0.35 0.43 10.76
C THR A 143 0.18 -0.92 11.44
N GLU A 144 -0.87 -1.07 12.23
CA GLU A 144 -1.31 -2.36 12.78
C GLU A 144 -2.46 -2.91 11.93
N ALA A 145 -2.51 -4.24 11.81
CA ALA A 145 -3.57 -4.93 11.08
C ALA A 145 -4.89 -4.85 11.87
N GLN A 146 -5.98 -4.56 11.17
CA GLN A 146 -7.33 -4.49 11.74
C GLN A 146 -8.12 -5.74 11.34
N GLN A 147 -8.59 -6.50 12.33
CA GLN A 147 -9.34 -7.73 12.10
C GLN A 147 -10.51 -7.87 13.08
N HIS A 148 -11.63 -8.40 12.61
CA HIS A 148 -12.77 -8.76 13.46
C HIS A 148 -12.44 -9.97 14.34
N TYR A 149 -11.67 -10.90 13.77
CA TYR A 149 -11.04 -12.05 14.42
C TYR A 149 -9.90 -12.54 13.53
N PHE A 150 -9.08 -13.48 14.01
CA PHE A 150 -7.90 -13.96 13.29
C PHE A 150 -8.20 -14.31 11.82
N ASN A 151 -7.47 -13.66 10.89
CA ASN A 151 -7.58 -13.85 9.45
C ASN A 151 -8.99 -13.51 8.89
N CYS A 152 -9.69 -12.57 9.53
CA CYS A 152 -10.91 -11.94 9.04
C CYS A 152 -10.77 -10.41 9.16
N PRO A 153 -10.20 -9.76 8.14
CA PRO A 153 -9.91 -8.34 8.19
C PRO A 153 -11.14 -7.48 8.08
N TYR A 154 -11.00 -6.26 8.61
CA TYR A 154 -11.85 -5.15 8.21
C TYR A 154 -11.73 -4.94 6.70
N GLN A 155 -12.84 -4.71 6.02
CA GLN A 155 -12.83 -4.64 4.56
C GLN A 155 -13.99 -3.83 4.01
N LEU A 156 -13.78 -3.13 2.90
CA LEU A 156 -14.88 -2.64 2.08
C LEU A 156 -15.65 -3.82 1.50
N PRO A 157 -16.96 -3.71 1.21
CA PRO A 157 -17.87 -2.63 1.62
C PRO A 157 -18.43 -2.78 3.05
N GLU A 158 -18.13 -3.89 3.75
CA GLU A 158 -18.70 -4.23 5.06
C GLU A 158 -18.37 -3.17 6.11
N ASP A 159 -17.10 -2.76 6.15
CA ASP A 159 -16.58 -1.70 7.00
C ASP A 159 -16.41 -0.41 6.17
N PRO A 160 -16.92 0.75 6.63
CA PRO A 160 -16.78 1.99 5.89
C PRO A 160 -15.33 2.50 5.94
N PRO A 161 -14.87 3.31 4.97
CA PRO A 161 -13.54 3.93 5.00
C PRO A 161 -13.20 4.66 6.32
N SER A 162 -14.21 5.23 6.99
CA SER A 162 -14.05 5.92 8.27
C SER A 162 -13.72 5.01 9.47
N ALA A 163 -13.90 3.69 9.34
CA ALA A 163 -13.51 2.71 10.35
C ALA A 163 -12.00 2.42 10.31
N GLY A 164 -11.32 2.77 9.22
CA GLY A 164 -9.88 2.60 9.10
C GLY A 164 -9.11 3.51 10.06
N ASP A 165 -7.98 3.00 10.55
CA ASP A 165 -7.03 3.78 11.34
C ASP A 165 -6.39 4.86 10.48
N ARG A 166 -6.27 6.05 11.06
CA ARG A 166 -5.80 7.25 10.36
C ARG A 166 -4.71 7.94 11.14
N MET A 167 -3.71 8.43 10.42
CA MET A 167 -2.67 9.27 11.00
C MET A 167 -2.25 10.36 10.01
N THR A 168 -1.79 11.47 10.55
CA THR A 168 -1.21 12.58 9.78
C THR A 168 0.23 12.76 10.22
N LEU A 169 1.16 12.64 9.29
CA LEU A 169 2.60 12.70 9.56
C LEU A 169 3.17 13.94 8.88
N GLU A 170 3.94 14.75 9.60
CA GLU A 170 4.81 15.72 8.94
C GLU A 170 5.96 14.97 8.25
N VAL A 171 6.09 15.16 6.94
CA VAL A 171 7.04 14.41 6.12
C VAL A 171 8.34 15.18 5.87
N SER A 172 9.38 14.46 5.52
CA SER A 172 10.69 15.01 5.15
C SER A 172 11.18 14.41 3.84
N GLU A 173 11.99 15.18 3.10
CA GLU A 173 12.66 14.66 1.91
C GLU A 173 13.46 13.40 2.25
N GLY A 174 13.37 12.38 1.40
CA GLY A 174 14.03 11.11 1.60
C GLY A 174 13.28 10.10 2.47
N ASP A 175 12.15 10.47 3.09
CA ASP A 175 11.26 9.50 3.74
C ASP A 175 10.83 8.44 2.70
N VAL A 176 10.86 7.17 3.11
CA VAL A 176 10.53 6.01 2.27
C VAL A 176 9.26 5.37 2.82
N PHE A 177 8.20 5.36 2.02
CA PHE A 177 6.95 4.69 2.31
C PHE A 177 6.86 3.36 1.56
N MET A 178 6.26 2.38 2.21
CA MET A 178 5.83 1.13 1.62
C MET A 178 4.33 0.97 1.90
N CYS A 179 3.55 0.61 0.88
CA CYS A 179 2.22 0.01 1.05
C CYS A 179 2.30 -1.44 0.54
N ALA A 180 1.73 -2.40 1.27
CA ALA A 180 1.74 -3.80 0.87
C ALA A 180 0.47 -4.55 1.28
N SER A 181 0.14 -5.61 0.54
CA SER A 181 -0.89 -6.58 0.91
C SER A 181 -0.39 -7.55 1.99
N ASP A 182 -1.31 -8.30 2.59
CA ASP A 182 -1.00 -9.30 3.61
C ASP A 182 -0.05 -10.39 3.06
N GLY A 183 -0.08 -10.69 1.75
CA GLY A 183 0.83 -11.64 1.11
C GLY A 183 2.31 -11.34 1.34
N LEU A 184 2.70 -10.07 1.54
CA LEU A 184 4.03 -9.71 2.05
C LEU A 184 4.11 -9.89 3.57
N LEU A 185 3.20 -9.25 4.30
CA LEU A 185 3.26 -9.08 5.76
C LEU A 185 3.15 -10.41 6.53
N ASP A 186 2.44 -11.38 5.95
CA ASP A 186 2.26 -12.72 6.49
C ASP A 186 3.46 -13.64 6.25
N ASN A 187 4.36 -13.25 5.33
CA ASN A 187 5.46 -14.10 4.85
C ASN A 187 6.86 -13.50 5.04
N VAL A 188 7.00 -12.24 5.45
CA VAL A 188 8.28 -11.59 5.71
C VAL A 188 8.25 -10.87 7.05
N ASP A 189 9.24 -11.16 7.91
CA ASP A 189 9.32 -10.52 9.22
C ASP A 189 9.55 -9.00 9.09
N ALA A 190 8.91 -8.21 9.96
CA ALA A 190 8.98 -6.74 9.89
C ALA A 190 10.42 -6.20 9.94
N SER A 191 11.33 -6.87 10.66
CA SER A 191 12.76 -6.52 10.69
C SER A 191 13.41 -6.61 9.31
N ASP A 192 13.06 -7.64 8.55
CA ASP A 192 13.63 -7.89 7.23
C ASP A 192 13.06 -6.90 6.22
N ILE A 193 11.76 -6.57 6.35
CA ILE A 193 11.14 -5.50 5.56
C ILE A 193 11.87 -4.17 5.80
N VAL A 194 12.09 -3.78 7.06
CA VAL A 194 12.81 -2.54 7.41
C VAL A 194 14.23 -2.54 6.85
N GLN A 195 14.94 -3.68 6.91
CA GLN A 195 16.28 -3.80 6.33
C GLN A 195 16.27 -3.51 4.82
N HIS A 196 15.35 -4.14 4.08
CA HIS A 196 15.23 -3.94 2.63
C HIS A 196 14.81 -2.50 2.26
N LEU A 197 13.89 -1.90 3.01
CA LEU A 197 13.51 -0.50 2.81
C LEU A 197 14.68 0.46 3.07
N GLY A 198 15.59 0.11 3.98
CA GLY A 198 16.84 0.84 4.23
C GLY A 198 17.79 0.87 3.03
N ASP A 199 17.66 -0.08 2.09
CA ASP A 199 18.50 -0.18 0.89
C ASP A 199 17.98 0.68 -0.29
N VAL A 200 16.85 1.39 -0.15
CA VAL A 200 16.26 2.20 -1.24
C VAL A 200 17.21 3.25 -1.81
N GLN A 201 18.08 3.84 -0.97
CA GLN A 201 19.09 4.81 -1.44
C GLN A 201 20.15 4.15 -2.35
N ARG A 202 20.45 2.87 -2.13
CA ARG A 202 21.45 2.10 -2.88
C ARG A 202 20.84 1.48 -4.14
N ASP A 203 19.69 0.83 -3.99
CA ASP A 203 19.13 -0.08 -5.00
C ASP A 203 17.93 0.52 -5.75
N GLY A 204 17.34 1.59 -5.21
CA GLY A 204 16.13 2.21 -5.73
C GLY A 204 14.84 1.47 -5.35
N CYS A 205 13.72 2.20 -5.39
CA CYS A 205 12.41 1.68 -4.98
C CYS A 205 11.97 0.42 -5.75
N GLN A 206 12.24 0.37 -7.07
CA GLN A 206 11.80 -0.75 -7.92
C GLN A 206 12.47 -2.07 -7.50
N ARG A 207 13.80 -2.05 -7.35
CA ARG A 207 14.54 -3.25 -6.96
C ARG A 207 14.15 -3.73 -5.56
N VAL A 208 13.95 -2.81 -4.63
CA VAL A 208 13.50 -3.14 -3.27
C VAL A 208 12.10 -3.77 -3.28
N ALA A 209 11.15 -3.22 -4.05
CA ALA A 209 9.82 -3.82 -4.19
C ALA A 209 9.88 -5.25 -4.75
N GLU A 210 10.72 -5.49 -5.76
CA GLU A 210 10.95 -6.81 -6.35
C GLU A 210 11.53 -7.80 -5.32
N VAL A 211 12.58 -7.41 -4.59
CA VAL A 211 13.23 -8.28 -3.60
C VAL A 211 12.26 -8.65 -2.46
N LEU A 212 11.46 -7.70 -1.99
CA LEU A 212 10.43 -7.95 -0.97
C LEU A 212 9.39 -8.95 -1.49
N ALA A 213 8.87 -8.75 -2.71
CA ALA A 213 7.91 -9.66 -3.30
C ALA A 213 8.49 -11.07 -3.56
N GLU A 214 9.71 -11.15 -4.09
CA GLU A 214 10.43 -12.42 -4.30
C GLU A 214 10.62 -13.19 -2.99
N THR A 215 10.99 -12.48 -1.91
CA THR A 215 11.17 -13.06 -0.57
C THR A 215 9.84 -13.57 -0.02
N ALA A 216 8.78 -12.78 -0.13
CA ALA A 216 7.43 -13.17 0.28
C ALA A 216 6.94 -14.40 -0.48
N CYS A 217 7.06 -14.43 -1.80
CA CYS A 217 6.65 -15.58 -2.62
C CYS A 217 7.43 -16.85 -2.28
N LYS A 218 8.75 -16.73 -2.07
CA LYS A 218 9.60 -17.85 -1.65
C LYS A 218 9.16 -18.40 -0.29
N ASN A 219 8.98 -17.52 0.69
CA ASN A 219 8.58 -17.88 2.04
C ASN A 219 7.15 -18.46 2.08
N GLY A 220 6.22 -17.85 1.35
CA GLY A 220 4.82 -18.28 1.22
C GLY A 220 4.68 -19.68 0.62
N ALA A 221 5.59 -20.09 -0.26
CA ALA A 221 5.60 -21.43 -0.84
C ALA A 221 6.26 -22.51 0.05
N ASP A 222 7.02 -22.12 1.07
CA ASP A 222 7.74 -23.05 1.94
C ASP A 222 6.85 -23.55 3.10
N LYS A 223 6.43 -24.80 3.03
CA LYS A 223 5.58 -25.46 4.04
C LYS A 223 6.27 -25.66 5.39
N ASN A 224 7.59 -25.50 5.48
CA ASN A 224 8.36 -25.65 6.71
C ASN A 224 8.77 -24.29 7.30
N PHE A 225 8.58 -23.19 6.57
CA PHE A 225 8.91 -21.86 7.07
C PHE A 225 7.98 -21.45 8.21
N LEU A 226 8.55 -20.92 9.30
CA LEU A 226 7.75 -20.36 10.38
C LEU A 226 7.45 -18.89 10.06
N SER A 227 6.43 -18.68 9.23
CA SER A 227 6.05 -17.34 8.76
C SER A 227 5.48 -16.45 9.86
N PRO A 228 5.49 -15.11 9.70
CA PRO A 228 4.75 -14.19 10.56
C PRO A 228 3.30 -14.64 10.80
N PHE A 229 2.60 -15.06 9.76
CA PHE A 229 1.24 -15.61 9.88
C PHE A 229 1.18 -16.85 10.79
N ALA A 230 2.08 -17.82 10.59
CA ALA A 230 2.16 -19.02 11.41
C ALA A 230 2.46 -18.70 12.89
N LYS A 231 3.35 -17.72 13.13
CA LYS A 231 3.65 -17.22 14.49
C LYS A 231 2.40 -16.61 15.13
N HIS A 232 1.66 -15.78 14.38
CA HIS A 232 0.44 -15.13 14.88
C HIS A 232 -0.68 -16.17 15.12
N ALA A 233 -0.94 -17.06 14.17
CA ALA A 233 -1.88 -18.18 14.32
C ALA A 233 -1.65 -18.96 15.61
N ARG A 234 -0.39 -19.31 15.90
CA ARG A 234 -0.02 -20.02 17.13
C ARG A 234 -0.27 -19.17 18.38
N SER A 235 -0.02 -17.87 18.33
CA SER A 235 -0.22 -16.96 19.47
C SER A 235 -1.70 -16.83 19.87
N VAL A 236 -2.62 -16.98 18.92
CA VAL A 236 -4.08 -16.95 19.15
C VAL A 236 -4.72 -18.34 19.21
N GLY A 237 -3.92 -19.40 19.34
CA GLY A 237 -4.39 -20.77 19.62
C GLY A 237 -4.69 -21.64 18.40
N TYR A 238 -4.46 -21.15 17.17
CA TYR A 238 -4.57 -21.94 15.95
C TYR A 238 -3.29 -22.74 15.67
N ARG A 239 -3.44 -23.93 15.07
CA ARG A 239 -2.32 -24.74 14.62
C ARG A 239 -2.09 -24.49 13.13
N TYR A 240 -1.02 -23.78 12.80
CA TYR A 240 -0.59 -23.51 11.43
C TYR A 240 0.93 -23.57 11.34
N THR A 241 1.45 -24.08 10.22
CA THR A 241 2.89 -24.20 9.93
C THR A 241 3.12 -23.96 8.44
N GLY A 242 4.25 -23.34 8.09
CA GLY A 242 4.58 -22.97 6.71
C GLY A 242 4.31 -21.50 6.43
N GLY A 243 4.70 -21.06 5.24
CA GLY A 243 4.24 -19.82 4.64
C GLY A 243 2.76 -19.86 4.23
N LYS A 244 2.16 -18.68 4.09
CA LYS A 244 0.81 -18.48 3.58
C LYS A 244 0.92 -18.00 2.13
N GLN A 245 0.81 -18.92 1.17
CA GLN A 245 0.87 -18.57 -0.24
C GLN A 245 -0.31 -17.66 -0.62
N ASP A 246 -0.04 -16.46 -1.13
CA ASP A 246 -1.08 -15.49 -1.55
C ASP A 246 -0.67 -14.66 -2.77
N ASP A 247 -1.57 -13.77 -3.23
CA ASP A 247 -1.18 -12.63 -4.06
C ASP A 247 -0.24 -11.73 -3.24
N VAL A 248 0.81 -11.22 -3.86
CA VAL A 248 1.78 -10.33 -3.19
C VAL A 248 1.88 -9.03 -3.97
N THR A 249 1.53 -7.92 -3.33
CA THR A 249 1.66 -6.58 -3.91
C THR A 249 2.46 -5.68 -2.98
N VAL A 250 3.50 -5.05 -3.53
CA VAL A 250 4.39 -4.16 -2.81
C VAL A 250 4.58 -2.88 -3.63
N VAL A 251 4.24 -1.74 -3.02
CA VAL A 251 4.50 -0.40 -3.55
C VAL A 251 5.51 0.28 -2.64
N VAL A 252 6.66 0.68 -3.17
CA VAL A 252 7.68 1.44 -2.45
C VAL A 252 7.83 2.81 -3.10
N ALA A 253 7.78 3.87 -2.30
CA ALA A 253 7.98 5.23 -2.79
C ALA A 253 8.81 6.07 -1.82
N GLN A 254 9.72 6.86 -2.37
CA GLN A 254 10.52 7.82 -1.64
C GLN A 254 10.09 9.24 -2.00
N LEU A 255 10.00 10.07 -0.95
CA LEU A 255 9.69 11.48 -1.09
C LEU A 255 10.88 12.25 -1.64
N THR A 256 10.63 13.06 -2.65
CA THR A 256 11.58 14.01 -3.22
C THR A 256 10.95 15.40 -3.26
N ARG A 257 11.79 16.41 -3.46
CA ARG A 257 11.31 17.77 -3.76
C ARG A 257 10.51 17.80 -5.07
N LEU A 258 9.54 18.71 -5.17
CA LEU A 258 8.69 18.90 -6.36
C LEU A 258 9.49 19.25 -7.64
N ASP A 259 10.70 19.77 -7.53
CA ASP A 259 11.57 20.06 -8.68
C ASP A 259 12.28 18.81 -9.24
N VAL A 260 12.18 17.68 -8.55
CA VAL A 260 12.73 16.39 -8.99
C VAL A 260 11.65 15.60 -9.72
N GLU A 261 11.76 15.51 -11.04
CA GLU A 261 10.79 14.82 -11.90
C GLU A 261 10.56 13.36 -11.43
N PRO A 262 9.29 12.91 -11.31
CA PRO A 262 8.98 11.57 -10.86
C PRO A 262 9.40 10.53 -11.90
N ASN A 263 9.96 9.40 -11.48
CA ASN A 263 10.25 8.33 -12.43
C ASN A 263 8.95 7.71 -12.99
N PRO A 264 8.96 7.20 -14.24
CA PRO A 264 7.86 6.40 -14.75
C PRO A 264 7.58 5.18 -13.85
N CYS A 265 6.31 4.94 -13.58
CA CYS A 265 5.83 3.79 -12.81
C CYS A 265 4.40 3.49 -13.27
N PRO A 266 4.03 2.22 -13.57
CA PRO A 266 2.65 1.87 -13.90
C PRO A 266 1.72 2.29 -12.76
N SER A 267 0.70 3.07 -13.08
CA SER A 267 -0.16 3.72 -12.07
C SER A 267 -1.19 2.76 -11.49
N LEU A 268 -1.48 1.66 -12.18
CA LEU A 268 -2.44 0.64 -11.79
C LEU A 268 -1.90 -0.76 -12.07
N ILE A 269 -2.39 -1.75 -11.31
CA ILE A 269 -1.99 -3.15 -11.50
C ILE A 269 -2.31 -3.68 -12.91
N THR A 270 -3.37 -3.16 -13.54
CA THR A 270 -3.79 -3.56 -14.88
C THR A 270 -2.76 -3.17 -15.95
N GLU A 271 -2.11 -2.02 -15.77
CA GLU A 271 -1.00 -1.57 -16.61
C GLU A 271 0.24 -2.45 -16.42
N LEU A 272 0.58 -2.77 -15.16
CA LEU A 272 1.74 -3.59 -14.81
C LEU A 272 1.63 -5.01 -15.37
N LEU A 273 0.48 -5.66 -15.13
CA LEU A 273 0.23 -7.05 -15.52
C LEU A 273 -0.29 -7.19 -16.96
N LYS A 274 -0.53 -6.06 -17.67
CA LYS A 274 -1.09 -6.01 -19.02
C LYS A 274 -2.42 -6.76 -19.15
N ILE A 275 -3.27 -6.60 -18.14
CA ILE A 275 -4.62 -7.17 -18.11
C ILE A 275 -5.65 -6.07 -18.43
N PRO A 276 -6.81 -6.41 -19.04
CA PRO A 276 -7.82 -5.42 -19.39
C PRO A 276 -8.34 -4.63 -18.19
N ASN A 277 -8.66 -3.35 -18.43
CA ASN A 277 -9.51 -2.59 -17.52
C ASN A 277 -10.95 -3.05 -17.77
N GLU A 278 -11.43 -3.99 -16.96
CA GLU A 278 -12.85 -4.36 -16.95
C GLU A 278 -13.74 -3.23 -16.40
#